data_AF-A0A0R3MD71-F1
#
_entry.id   AF-A0A0R3MD71-F1
#
_cell.length_a   1.000
_cell.length_b   1.000
_cell.length_c   1.000
_cell.angle_alpha   90.00
_cell.angle_beta   90.00
_cell.angle_gamma   90.00
#
_symmetry.space_group_name_H-M   'P 1'
#
loop_
_entity.id
_entity.type
_entity.pdbx_description
1 polymer ?
#
loop_
_entity_poly.entity_id
_entity_poly.type
_entity_poly.pdbx_seq_one_letter_code
_entity_poly.pdbx_strand_id
1 'polypeptide(L)' 'MPCKAFMTAYELEDMIVEQASSLRGPWPERMTLFVFDDAYGWSASVSRPEFDDDLRYRATALNIVTQL' A
#
# COMPACT_ATOMS: atom_id res chain seq x y z
N MET A 1 -18.11 13.00 0.91
CA MET A 1 -17.51 11.87 0.17
C MET A 1 -16.46 12.50 -0.74
N PRO A 2 -15.15 12.43 -0.44
CA PRO A 2 -14.17 12.95 -1.37
C PRO A 2 -14.25 12.13 -2.66
N CYS A 3 -14.10 12.83 -3.77
CA CYS A 3 -14.38 12.35 -5.11
C CYS A 3 -13.51 11.14 -5.45
N LYS A 4 -14.16 10.07 -5.89
CA LYS A 4 -13.58 8.89 -6.58
C LYS A 4 -13.01 9.32 -7.96
N ALA A 5 -12.19 10.36 -7.99
CA ALA A 5 -11.69 10.97 -9.20
C ALA A 5 -10.47 10.17 -9.67
N PHE A 6 -10.70 9.24 -10.60
CA PHE A 6 -9.71 8.71 -11.55
C PHE A 6 -8.36 8.24 -10.98
N MET A 7 -8.29 7.80 -9.72
CA MET A 7 -7.06 7.23 -9.20
C MET A 7 -6.87 5.85 -9.85
N THR A 8 -5.76 5.68 -10.57
CA THR A 8 -5.32 4.41 -11.16
C THR A 8 -4.74 3.50 -10.08
N ALA A 9 -4.62 2.20 -10.38
CA ALA A 9 -3.94 1.25 -9.50
C ALA A 9 -2.52 1.73 -9.13
N TYR A 10 -1.81 2.31 -10.09
CA TYR A 10 -0.46 2.85 -9.90
C TYR A 10 -0.44 4.08 -8.99
N GLU A 11 -1.38 5.01 -9.15
CA GLU A 11 -1.45 6.19 -8.28
C GLU A 11 -1.82 5.79 -6.84
N LEU A 12 -2.67 4.77 -6.68
CA LEU A 12 -3.02 4.25 -5.37
C LEU A 12 -1.84 3.50 -4.73
N GLU A 13 -1.09 2.74 -5.52
CA GLU A 13 0.16 2.10 -5.12
C GLU A 13 1.19 3.13 -4.63
N ASP A 14 1.46 4.16 -5.45
CA ASP A 14 2.40 5.24 -5.12
C ASP A 14 1.99 5.95 -3.83
N MET A 15 0.71 6.28 -3.67
CA MET A 15 0.21 6.94 -2.46
C MET A 15 0.42 6.09 -1.20
N ILE A 16 0.15 4.78 -1.27
CA ILE A 16 0.37 3.86 -0.14
C ILE A 16 1.87 3.77 0.19
N VAL A 17 2.72 3.64 -0.83
CA VAL A 17 4.18 3.58 -0.68
C VAL A 17 4.73 4.88 -0.07
N GLU A 18 4.28 6.03 -0.56
CA GLU A 18 4.72 7.35 -0.10
C GLU A 18 4.30 7.58 1.35
N GLN A 19 3.06 7.24 1.70
CA GLN A 19 2.56 7.38 3.07
C GLN A 19 3.25 6.40 4.03
N ALA A 20 3.41 5.13 3.66
CA ALA A 20 4.18 4.17 4.44
C ALA A 20 5.62 4.66 4.64
N SER A 21 6.20 5.26 3.59
CA SER A 21 7.57 5.76 3.64
C SER A 21 7.71 6.97 4.56
N SER A 22 6.73 7.87 4.57
CA SER A 22 6.70 9.01 5.50
C SER A 22 6.65 8.59 6.98
N LEU A 23 6.06 7.43 7.28
CA LEU A 23 5.87 6.93 8.63
C LEU A 23 7.04 6.06 9.13
N ARG A 24 7.72 5.33 8.24
CA ARG A 24 8.69 4.30 8.60
C ARG A 24 10.09 4.50 8.01
N GLY A 25 10.25 5.41 7.07
CA GLY A 25 11.46 5.57 6.27
C GLY A 25 11.31 4.94 4.87
N PRO A 26 12.37 4.86 4.07
CA PRO A 26 12.27 4.39 2.67
C PRO A 26 11.64 3.00 2.57
N TRP A 27 10.70 2.84 1.63
CA TRP A 27 10.10 1.54 1.34
C TRP A 27 11.17 0.48 0.99
N PRO A 28 11.11 -0.74 1.55
CA PRO A 28 12.12 -1.75 1.29
C PRO A 28 12.07 -2.22 -0.17
N GLU A 29 13.20 -2.18 -0.88
CA GLU A 29 13.29 -2.61 -2.30
C GLU A 29 12.87 -4.08 -2.52
N ARG A 30 13.03 -4.92 -1.49
CA ARG A 30 12.61 -6.34 -1.50
C ARG A 30 11.11 -6.55 -1.31
N MET A 31 10.37 -5.50 -0.94
CA MET A 31 8.93 -5.58 -0.74
C MET A 31 8.18 -5.07 -1.96
N THR A 32 7.17 -5.83 -2.38
CA THR A 32 6.31 -5.45 -3.52
C THR A 32 4.90 -5.21 -3.01
N LEU A 33 4.33 -4.06 -3.36
CA LEU A 33 2.92 -3.75 -3.19
C LEU A 33 2.24 -3.95 -4.55
N PHE A 34 1.08 -4.60 -4.56
CA PHE A 34 0.24 -4.76 -5.74
C PHE A 34 -1.13 -4.21 -5.43
N VAL A 35 -1.60 -3.27 -6.25
CA VAL A 35 -2.94 -2.73 -6.17
C VAL A 35 -3.73 -3.15 -7.41
N PHE A 36 -4.98 -3.58 -7.23
CA PHE A 36 -5.85 -4.01 -8.30
C PHE A 36 -7.31 -3.68 -7.98
N ASP A 37 -8.09 -3.39 -9.02
CA ASP A 37 -9.53 -3.20 -8.90
C ASP A 37 -10.21 -4.58 -9.04
N ASP A 38 -10.99 -4.97 -8.05
CA ASP A 38 -11.81 -6.19 -8.04
C ASP A 38 -13.32 -5.85 -8.01
N ALA A 39 -14.17 -6.89 -7.96
CA ALA A 39 -15.62 -6.72 -7.97
C ALA A 39 -16.18 -5.90 -6.78
N TYR A 40 -15.37 -5.67 -5.74
CA TYR A 40 -15.69 -4.94 -4.53
C TYR A 40 -14.93 -3.59 -4.42
N GLY A 41 -14.09 -3.26 -5.40
CA GLY A 41 -13.32 -2.01 -5.48
C GLY A 41 -11.82 -2.25 -5.41
N TRP A 42 -11.08 -1.27 -4.87
CA TRP A 42 -9.64 -1.36 -4.75
C TRP A 42 -9.21 -2.39 -3.70
N SER A 43 -8.44 -3.35 -4.15
CA SER A 43 -7.76 -4.35 -3.32
C SER A 43 -6.25 -4.16 -3.41
N ALA A 44 -5.56 -4.37 -2.30
CA ALA A 44 -4.11 -4.28 -2.24
C ALA A 44 -3.51 -5.52 -1.57
N SER A 45 -2.37 -5.96 -2.10
CA SER A 45 -1.62 -7.10 -1.61
C SER A 45 -0.16 -6.70 -1.43
N VAL A 46 0.45 -7.11 -0.33
CA VAL A 46 1.85 -6.83 -0.02
C VAL A 46 2.60 -8.16 0.07
N SER A 47 3.81 -8.20 -0.50
CA SER A 47 4.69 -9.37 -0.46
C SER A 47 4.89 -9.88 0.97
N ARG A 48 5.18 -11.18 1.07
CA ARG A 48 5.45 -11.80 2.37
C ARG A 48 6.72 -11.17 2.96
N PRO A 49 6.70 -10.76 4.23
CA PRO A 49 7.88 -10.18 4.85
C PRO A 49 8.92 -11.27 5.07
N GLU A 50 10.17 -10.99 4.71
CA GLU A 50 11.30 -11.89 4.92
C GLU A 50 12.07 -11.53 6.20
N PHE A 51 11.99 -10.26 6.62
CA PHE A 51 12.69 -9.72 7.78
C PHE A 51 11.72 -8.99 8.74
N ASP A 52 12.14 -8.79 9.99
CA ASP A 52 11.33 -8.13 11.02
C ASP A 52 10.93 -6.68 10.67
N ASP A 53 11.78 -5.95 9.95
CA ASP A 53 11.44 -4.61 9.49
C ASP A 53 10.35 -4.65 8.41
N ASP A 54 10.34 -5.66 7.54
CA ASP A 54 9.33 -5.83 6.49
C ASP A 54 7.94 -6.09 7.10
N LEU A 55 7.88 -6.80 8.23
CA LEU A 55 6.62 -6.99 8.97
C LEU A 55 5.98 -5.66 9.36
N ARG A 56 6.81 -4.68 9.75
CA ARG A 56 6.34 -3.34 10.15
C ARG A 56 5.87 -2.52 8.94
N TYR A 57 6.60 -2.60 7.81
CA TYR A 57 6.16 -1.97 6.56
C TYR A 57 4.86 -2.58 6.05
N ARG A 58 4.75 -3.91 6.04
CA ARG A 58 3.53 -4.63 5.65
C ARG A 58 2.34 -4.25 6.53
N ALA A 59 2.51 -4.24 7.85
CA ALA A 59 1.45 -3.85 8.76
C ALA A 59 1.01 -2.39 8.54
N THR A 60 1.97 -1.50 8.26
CA THR A 60 1.68 -0.08 7.97
C THR A 60 0.91 0.08 6.66
N ALA A 61 1.36 -0.57 5.58
CA ALA A 61 0.68 -0.54 4.28
C ALA A 61 -0.74 -1.12 4.35
N LEU A 62 -0.93 -2.26 5.03
CA LEU A 62 -2.27 -2.83 5.22
C LEU A 62 -3.19 -1.93 6.03
N ASN A 63 -2.66 -1.24 7.05
CA ASN A 63 -3.44 -0.29 7.84
C ASN A 63 -3.87 0.93 7.00
N ILE A 64 -2.99 1.44 6.13
CA ILE A 64 -3.32 2.50 5.18
C ILE A 64 -4.45 2.04 4.26
N VAL A 65 -4.33 0.85 3.67
CA VAL A 65 -5.35 0.27 2.78
C VAL A 65 -6.71 0.15 3.46
N THR A 66 -6.76 -0.26 4.74
CA THR A 66 -8.03 -0.37 5.47
C THR A 66 -8.70 0.96 5.81
N GLN A 67 -7.99 2.08 5.68
CA GLN A 67 -8.51 3.42 5.97
C GLN A 67 -8.95 4.20 4.73
N LEU A 68 -8.76 3.63 3.54
CA LEU A 68 -9.17 4.18 2.24
C LEU A 68 -10.61 3.77 1.90
#